data_AF-I2E8A1-F1
#
_entry.id   AF-I2E8A1-F1
#
_cell.length_a   1.000
_cell.length_b   1.000
_cell.length_c   1.000
_cell.angle_alpha   90.00
_cell.angle_beta   90.00
_cell.angle_gamma   90.00
#
_symmetry.space_group_name_H-M   'P 1'
#
loop_
_entity.id
_entity.type
_entity.pdbx_description
1 polymer ?
#
loop_
_entity_poly.entity_id
_entity_poly.type
_entity_poly.pdbx_seq_one_letter_code
_entity_poly.pdbx_strand_id
1 'polypeptide(L)'
;TQRGLNSLKDCPTRLDILWDALYQICTCLYDLYENDAVASVDQEFNQRSKFRLARGEGTMTRKDSVLMRQYMDEYQGKTIDIQAHIKSSESSPTSNKLLRIYFYYDSSLHKIIIGSCGRHLDNYTTQKIK
;
A
#
# COMPACT_ATOMS: atom_id res chain seq x y z
N THR A 1 9.99 4.25 -4.33
CA THR A 1 10.80 5.38 -3.85
C THR A 1 12.00 4.85 -3.06
N GLN A 2 12.95 5.71 -2.68
CA GLN A 2 14.06 5.30 -1.81
C GLN A 2 13.55 4.74 -0.47
N ARG A 3 12.48 5.36 0.07
CA ARG A 3 11.77 4.89 1.25
C ARG A 3 11.19 3.48 1.05
N GLY A 4 10.52 3.24 -0.08
CA GLY A 4 9.98 1.92 -0.43
C GLY A 4 11.08 0.85 -0.44
N LEU A 5 12.23 1.11 -1.06
CA LEU A 5 13.37 0.19 -1.05
C LEU A 5 13.90 -0.04 0.37
N ASN A 6 14.05 1.02 1.16
CA ASN A 6 14.54 0.92 2.54
C ASN A 6 13.60 0.09 3.44
N SER A 7 12.28 0.21 3.24
CA SER A 7 11.28 -0.53 4.04
C SER A 7 11.42 -2.05 3.94
N LEU A 8 12.00 -2.57 2.86
CA LEU A 8 12.21 -4.00 2.67
C LEU A 8 13.25 -4.58 3.65
N LYS A 9 14.18 -3.76 4.16
CA LYS A 9 15.22 -4.20 5.11
C LYS A 9 14.63 -4.71 6.43
N ASP A 10 13.51 -4.12 6.84
CA ASP A 10 12.83 -4.41 8.11
C ASP A 10 11.49 -5.12 7.91
N CYS A 11 11.21 -5.61 6.69
CA CYS A 11 9.96 -6.27 6.35
C CYS A 11 9.95 -7.71 6.91
N PRO A 12 9.10 -8.03 7.90
CA PRO A 12 9.07 -9.37 8.49
C PRO A 12 8.15 -10.33 7.71
N THR A 13 7.50 -9.86 6.65
CA THR A 13 6.56 -10.64 5.86
C THR A 13 7.31 -11.77 5.15
N ARG A 14 6.74 -12.97 5.13
CA ARG A 14 7.29 -14.08 4.35
C ARG A 14 7.45 -13.70 2.88
N LEU A 15 8.57 -14.12 2.29
CA LEU A 15 8.93 -13.78 0.91
C LEU A 15 7.87 -14.23 -0.11
N ASP A 16 7.24 -15.39 0.09
CA ASP A 16 6.22 -15.91 -0.82
C ASP A 16 4.98 -14.99 -0.88
N ILE A 17 4.58 -14.43 0.26
CA ILE A 17 3.45 -13.50 0.34
C ILE A 17 3.83 -12.14 -0.26
N LEU A 18 5.03 -11.64 0.05
CA LEU A 18 5.52 -10.37 -0.49
C LEU A 18 5.67 -10.44 -2.01
N TRP A 19 6.26 -11.51 -2.53
CA TRP A 19 6.46 -11.71 -3.96
C TRP A 19 5.13 -11.83 -4.71
N ASP A 20 4.18 -12.62 -4.19
CA ASP A 20 2.85 -12.72 -4.80
C ASP A 20 2.12 -11.37 -4.80
N ALA A 21 2.22 -10.59 -3.73
CA ALA A 21 1.63 -9.25 -3.71
C ALA A 21 2.25 -8.31 -4.76
N LEU A 22 3.58 -8.30 -4.89
CA LEU A 22 4.28 -7.52 -5.92
C LEU A 22 3.91 -7.98 -7.34
N TYR A 23 3.80 -9.30 -7.55
CA TYR A 23 3.36 -9.87 -8.81
C TYR A 23 1.94 -9.43 -9.17
N GLN A 24 1.01 -9.47 -8.22
CA GLN A 24 -0.37 -9.02 -8.41
C GLN A 24 -0.47 -7.50 -8.63
N ILE A 25 0.45 -6.70 -8.07
CA ILE A 25 0.54 -5.27 -8.40
C ILE A 25 0.83 -5.09 -9.89
N CYS A 26 1.84 -5.80 -10.40
CA CYS A 26 2.29 -5.65 -11.77
C CYS A 26 1.34 -6.26 -12.82
N THR A 27 0.64 -7.33 -12.47
CA THR A 27 -0.12 -8.14 -13.46
C THR A 27 -1.63 -8.06 -13.34
N CYS A 28 -2.15 -7.42 -12.29
CA CYS A 28 -3.58 -7.28 -12.08
C CYS A 28 -3.93 -5.84 -11.72
N LEU A 29 -3.30 -5.28 -10.68
CA LEU A 29 -3.63 -3.91 -10.25
C LEU A 29 -3.26 -2.87 -11.31
N TYR A 30 -2.10 -3.01 -11.94
CA TYR A 30 -1.66 -2.12 -13.02
C TYR A 30 -2.67 -2.08 -14.17
N ASP A 31 -3.03 -3.24 -14.71
CA ASP A 31 -4.00 -3.35 -15.81
C ASP A 31 -5.37 -2.75 -15.45
N LEU A 32 -5.79 -2.86 -14.18
CA LEU A 32 -7.04 -2.24 -13.72
C LEU A 32 -6.95 -0.71 -13.69
N TYR A 33 -5.79 -0.14 -13.35
CA TYR A 33 -5.58 1.31 -13.36
C TYR A 33 -5.43 1.90 -14.76
N GLU A 34 -4.94 1.10 -15.71
CA GLU A 34 -4.77 1.49 -17.12
C GLU A 34 -6.04 1.29 -17.95
N ASN A 35 -7.07 0.65 -17.39
CA ASN A 35 -8.31 0.35 -18.11
C ASN A 35 -9.42 1.36 -17.74
N ASP A 36 -9.67 2.31 -18.63
CA ASP A 36 -10.72 3.34 -18.47
C ASP A 36 -12.15 2.79 -18.34
N ALA A 37 -12.41 1.54 -18.73
CA ALA A 37 -13.71 0.90 -18.54
C ALA A 37 -13.93 0.41 -17.09
N VAL A 38 -12.90 0.38 -16.25
CA VAL A 38 -12.98 -0.04 -14.85
C VAL A 38 -13.49 1.11 -13.98
N ALA A 39 -14.75 1.01 -13.54
CA ALA A 39 -15.37 2.03 -12.69
C ALA A 39 -14.79 2.07 -11.26
N SER A 40 -14.37 0.92 -10.70
CA SER A 40 -13.82 0.82 -9.34
C SER A 40 -12.70 -0.21 -9.28
N VAL A 41 -11.46 0.29 -9.34
CA VAL A 41 -10.24 -0.54 -9.25
C VAL A 41 -10.20 -1.35 -7.96
N ASP A 42 -10.64 -0.80 -6.82
CA ASP A 42 -10.67 -1.49 -5.55
C ASP A 42 -11.66 -2.65 -5.51
N GLN A 43 -12.86 -2.49 -6.06
CA GLN A 43 -13.82 -3.59 -6.14
C GLN A 43 -13.34 -4.71 -7.06
N GLU A 44 -12.87 -4.37 -8.26
CA GLU A 44 -12.38 -5.33 -9.24
C GLU A 44 -11.15 -6.10 -8.73
N PHE A 45 -10.17 -5.39 -8.16
CA PHE A 45 -8.98 -6.03 -7.60
C PHE A 45 -9.34 -6.99 -6.46
N ASN A 46 -10.29 -6.61 -5.60
CA ASN A 46 -10.73 -7.44 -4.47
C ASN A 46 -11.50 -8.71 -4.91
N GLN A 47 -12.08 -8.72 -6.11
CA GLN A 47 -12.71 -9.90 -6.68
C GLN A 47 -11.69 -10.85 -7.31
N ARG A 48 -10.60 -10.31 -7.87
CA ARG A 48 -9.58 -11.06 -8.63
C ARG A 48 -8.40 -11.52 -7.78
N SER A 49 -8.14 -10.84 -6.67
CA SER A 49 -6.99 -11.08 -5.80
C SER A 49 -7.40 -11.59 -4.43
N LYS A 50 -6.53 -12.42 -3.83
CA LYS A 50 -6.61 -12.79 -2.41
C LYS A 50 -6.23 -11.64 -1.48
N PHE A 51 -5.54 -10.64 -2.00
CA PHE A 51 -5.25 -9.41 -1.29
C PHE A 51 -6.43 -8.45 -1.36
N ARG A 52 -6.36 -7.38 -0.57
CA ARG A 52 -7.36 -6.32 -0.57
C ARG A 52 -6.74 -4.97 -0.87
N LEU A 53 -7.30 -4.23 -1.82
CA LEU A 53 -6.96 -2.84 -2.06
C LEU A 53 -7.76 -1.93 -1.11
N ALA A 54 -7.05 -1.09 -0.38
CA ALA A 54 -7.61 0.02 0.38
C ALA A 54 -7.22 1.33 -0.30
N ARG A 55 -8.19 2.22 -0.51
CA ARG A 55 -7.98 3.56 -1.11
C ARG A 55 -7.39 4.60 -0.13
N GLY A 56 -7.06 4.17 1.08
CA GLY A 56 -6.46 4.99 2.13
C GLY A 56 -6.95 4.63 3.53
N GLU A 57 -6.56 5.44 4.50
CA GLU A 57 -6.72 5.12 5.92
C GLU A 57 -8.08 5.49 6.51
N GLY A 58 -8.41 4.93 7.67
CA GLY A 58 -9.66 5.21 8.37
C GLY A 58 -9.85 6.70 8.70
N THR A 59 -11.11 7.15 8.80
CA THR A 59 -11.51 8.55 9.01
C THR A 59 -10.77 9.23 10.18
N MET A 60 -10.49 8.49 11.26
CA MET A 60 -9.77 9.02 12.42
C MET A 60 -8.29 9.34 12.10
N THR A 61 -7.63 8.50 11.31
CA THR A 61 -6.23 8.72 10.88
C THR A 61 -6.15 9.88 9.89
N ARG A 62 -7.13 10.03 9.01
CA ARG A 62 -7.22 11.15 8.07
C ARG A 62 -7.40 12.53 8.73
N LYS A 63 -8.00 12.58 9.92
CA LYS A 63 -8.17 13.83 10.68
C LYS A 63 -6.89 14.26 11.43
N ASP A 64 -5.92 13.36 11.57
CA ASP A 64 -4.66 13.63 12.26
C ASP A 64 -3.57 13.98 11.24
N SER A 65 -3.22 15.27 11.16
CA SER A 65 -2.23 15.76 10.22
C SER A 65 -0.81 15.22 10.47
N VAL A 66 -0.49 14.79 11.69
CA VAL A 66 0.80 14.20 12.04
C VAL A 66 0.88 12.77 11.48
N LEU A 67 -0.18 11.99 11.67
CA LEU A 67 -0.28 10.65 11.08
C LEU A 67 -0.29 10.71 9.55
N MET A 68 -0.99 11.68 8.97
CA MET A 68 -1.09 11.81 7.52
C MET A 68 0.24 12.13 6.84
N ARG A 69 1.17 12.81 7.52
CA ARG A 69 2.53 13.06 7.00
C ARG A 69 3.28 11.78 6.68
N GLN A 70 2.97 10.66 7.36
CA GLN A 70 3.62 9.38 7.11
C GLN A 70 3.27 8.80 5.73
N TYR A 71 2.18 9.24 5.10
CA TYR A 71 1.80 8.81 3.74
C TYR A 71 2.32 9.75 2.65
N MET A 72 3.02 10.83 3.02
CA MET A 72 3.71 11.65 2.04
C MET A 72 5.07 11.04 1.74
N ASP A 73 5.42 10.97 0.47
CA ASP A 73 6.74 10.52 0.00
C ASP A 73 7.18 11.40 -1.16
N GLU A 74 8.43 11.24 -1.62
CA GLU A 74 8.96 11.95 -2.77
C GLU A 74 9.37 10.97 -3.87
N TYR A 75 8.99 11.29 -5.10
CA TYR A 75 9.46 10.61 -6.29
C TYR A 75 9.77 11.62 -7.38
N GLN A 76 11.02 11.64 -7.85
CA GLN A 76 11.49 12.54 -8.91
C GLN A 76 11.20 14.02 -8.64
N GLY A 77 11.39 14.48 -7.39
CA GLY A 77 11.14 15.87 -6.99
C GLY A 77 9.65 16.24 -6.84
N LYS A 78 8.74 15.29 -7.03
CA LYS A 78 7.30 15.45 -6.80
C LYS A 78 6.90 14.79 -5.48
N THR A 79 6.19 15.54 -4.65
CA THR A 79 5.52 15.00 -3.47
C THR A 79 4.35 14.13 -3.91
N ILE A 80 4.30 12.89 -3.42
CA ILE A 80 3.26 11.91 -3.72
C ILE A 80 2.54 11.46 -2.45
N ASP A 81 1.28 11.08 -2.58
CA ASP A 81 0.46 10.53 -1.51
C ASP A 81 0.32 9.01 -1.71
N ILE A 82 0.92 8.24 -0.81
CA ILE A 82 0.95 6.77 -0.87
C ILE A 82 -0.10 6.11 0.06
N GLN A 83 -1.16 6.82 0.46
CA GLN A 83 -2.20 6.27 1.34
C GLN A 83 -2.81 4.96 0.81
N ALA A 84 -2.95 4.86 -0.52
CA ALA A 84 -3.48 3.66 -1.15
C ALA A 84 -2.56 2.47 -0.87
N HIS A 85 -3.12 1.34 -0.49
CA HIS A 85 -2.34 0.17 -0.16
C HIS A 85 -3.04 -1.14 -0.42
N ILE A 86 -2.27 -2.14 -0.81
CA ILE A 86 -2.69 -3.54 -0.81
C ILE A 86 -2.40 -4.13 0.57
N LYS A 87 -3.32 -4.94 1.11
CA LYS A 87 -3.13 -5.67 2.37
C LYS A 87 -3.45 -7.16 2.25
N SER A 88 -2.73 -7.96 3.04
CA SER A 88 -3.10 -9.36 3.34
C SER A 88 -4.40 -9.43 4.14
N SER A 89 -5.02 -10.62 4.18
CA SER A 89 -6.15 -10.89 5.09
C SER A 89 -5.72 -10.99 6.56
N GLU A 90 -4.43 -11.19 6.83
CA GLU A 90 -3.87 -11.21 8.17
C GLU A 90 -3.98 -9.83 8.84
N SER A 91 -4.36 -9.82 10.12
CA SER A 91 -4.53 -8.62 10.94
C SER A 91 -3.63 -8.58 12.17
N SER A 92 -3.02 -9.72 12.55
CA SER A 92 -2.13 -9.81 13.71
C SER A 92 -0.81 -9.05 13.46
N PRO A 93 -0.44 -8.08 14.33
CA PRO A 93 0.81 -7.31 14.19
C PRO A 93 2.09 -8.15 14.26
N THR A 94 2.04 -9.33 14.88
CA THR A 94 3.18 -10.22 15.09
C THR A 94 3.29 -11.32 14.04
N SER A 95 2.28 -11.47 13.18
CA SER A 95 2.28 -12.51 12.15
C SER A 95 3.17 -12.12 10.98
N ASN A 96 4.04 -13.05 10.56
CA ASN A 96 4.84 -12.90 9.33
C ASN A 96 4.00 -13.04 8.05
N LYS A 97 2.68 -13.21 8.17
CA LYS A 97 1.73 -13.15 7.04
C LYS A 97 1.13 -11.75 6.86
N LEU A 98 1.34 -10.86 7.83
CA LEU A 98 0.89 -9.48 7.73
C LEU A 98 1.68 -8.75 6.66
N LEU A 99 0.97 -8.15 5.72
CA LEU A 99 1.54 -7.33 4.66
C LEU A 99 0.66 -6.12 4.38
N ARG A 100 1.32 -4.97 4.23
CA ARG A 100 0.81 -3.78 3.54
C ARG A 100 1.85 -3.29 2.55
N ILE A 101 1.42 -2.99 1.33
CA ILE A 101 2.24 -2.32 0.32
C ILE A 101 1.56 -1.01 -0.02
N TYR A 102 2.15 0.09 0.43
CA TYR A 102 1.69 1.46 0.21
C TYR A 102 2.25 1.99 -1.11
N PHE A 103 1.39 2.58 -1.92
CA PHE A 103 1.75 3.02 -3.26
C PHE A 103 0.96 4.26 -3.70
N TYR A 104 1.49 4.90 -4.73
CA TYR A 104 0.82 5.95 -5.50
C TYR A 104 0.77 5.53 -6.96
N TYR A 105 -0.40 5.61 -7.60
CA TYR A 105 -0.51 5.46 -9.05
C TYR A 105 -0.40 6.84 -9.70
N ASP A 106 0.60 7.01 -10.55
CA ASP A 106 0.78 8.22 -11.36
C ASP A 106 0.30 7.94 -12.78
N SER A 107 -0.90 8.45 -13.12
CA SER A 107 -1.49 8.29 -14.45
C SER A 107 -0.74 9.04 -15.55
N SER A 108 0.05 10.07 -15.21
CA SER A 108 0.87 10.77 -16.22
C SER A 108 2.12 9.99 -16.60
N LEU A 109 2.62 9.16 -15.68
CA LEU A 109 3.80 8.31 -15.88
C LEU A 109 3.43 6.87 -16.20
N HIS A 110 2.14 6.50 -16.10
CA HIS A 110 1.64 5.13 -16.21
C HIS A 110 2.42 4.18 -15.28
N LYS A 111 2.53 4.57 -14.00
CA LYS A 111 3.37 3.86 -13.01
C LYS A 111 2.68 3.72 -11.66
N ILE A 112 2.81 2.53 -11.07
CA ILE A 112 2.60 2.31 -9.64
C ILE A 112 3.93 2.50 -8.92
N ILE A 113 4.00 3.54 -8.08
CA ILE A 113 5.17 3.91 -7.29
C ILE A 113 5.01 3.38 -5.87
N ILE A 114 5.83 2.40 -5.50
CA ILE A 114 5.82 1.82 -4.15
C ILE A 114 6.57 2.73 -3.17
N GLY A 115 5.89 3.14 -2.11
CA GLY A 115 6.43 4.00 -1.05
C GLY A 115 6.79 3.29 0.25
N SER A 116 6.17 2.14 0.54
CA SER A 116 6.50 1.32 1.72
C SER A 116 5.96 -0.11 1.59
N CYS A 117 6.69 -1.08 2.12
CA CYS A 117 6.33 -2.49 2.20
C CYS A 117 6.47 -3.02 3.63
N GLY A 118 5.58 -3.91 4.05
CA GLY A 118 5.70 -4.67 5.29
C GLY A 118 4.58 -4.39 6.28
N ARG A 119 4.92 -4.01 7.51
CA ARG A 119 3.92 -3.76 8.57
C ARG A 119 3.12 -2.47 8.30
N HIS A 120 2.10 -2.24 9.12
CA HIS A 120 1.36 -0.97 9.11
C HIS A 120 2.32 0.20 9.37
N LEU A 121 2.13 1.30 8.64
CA LEU A 121 2.59 2.62 9.13
C LEU A 121 1.84 2.97 10.42
N ASP A 122 2.28 3.94 11.21
CA ASP A 122 1.54 4.22 12.45
C ASP A 122 0.12 4.70 12.11
N ASN A 123 -0.85 4.19 12.86
CA ASN A 123 -2.22 4.66 12.83
C ASN A 123 -2.68 4.96 14.26
N TYR A 124 -3.85 5.59 14.38
CA TYR A 124 -4.38 6.02 15.67
C TYR A 124 -4.47 4.88 16.72
N THR A 125 -4.69 3.64 16.27
CA THR A 125 -4.74 2.45 17.13
C THR A 125 -3.36 1.88 17.49
N THR A 126 -2.36 1.92 16.60
CA THR A 126 -1.01 1.42 16.91
C THR A 126 -0.23 2.35 17.83
N GLN A 127 -0.55 3.65 17.88
CA GLN A 127 0.03 4.57 18.86
C GLN A 127 -0.28 4.16 20.32
N LYS A 128 -1.40 3.46 20.57
CA LYS A 128 -1.81 3.06 21.93
C LYS A 128 -1.14 1.77 22.44
N ILE A 129 -0.37 1.07 21.60
CA ILE A 129 0.24 -0.24 21.92
C ILE A 129 1.79 -0.12 21.92
N LYS A 130 2.33 1.04 22.28
CA LYS A 130 3.78 1.20 22.54
C LYS A 130 4.10 0.97 24.00
#